data_AF-A0AAV4ZIX8-F1
#
_entry.id   AF-A0AAV4ZIX8-F1
#
_cell.length_a   1.000
_cell.length_b   1.000
_cell.length_c   1.000
_cell.angle_alpha   90.00
_cell.angle_beta   90.00
_cell.angle_gamma   90.00
#
_symmetry.space_group_name_H-M   'P 1'
#
loop_
_entity.id
_entity.type
_entity.pdbx_description
1 polymer ?
#
loop_
_entity_poly.entity_id
_entity_poly.type
_entity_poly.pdbx_seq_one_letter_code
_entity_poly.pdbx_strand_id
1 'polypeptide(L)'
;MSGAKTLTVGEIRLIKRMLALNPPLNNQQILAHFTRPGRDINHRVIAQIKGGSHSNLAPATLAEAHAYMAAAGTIIRPSPDKFVQGGVQGTAFELILDWWPVGQGLFATGIIRRFGRGSSIGWVFDCGTTSTKSLLDDAIMFYGDRRDHCGPDRLNLVTISHFDRDHISGFVALLRGQVVELVLLPYVPLWQRLMIAIENRIGATDEIFGFFVDPAGFLSGLEGSEIQRVVFVPSVDGEGPKPQPPDAPIDGPVDVGDGNLKPELGQPPDEVSDDLGLTAGSDPRVSFLAEAGRIVVPTFWEFVPYNDARMLPRVTSAFLSKVAPILDRFRTDHANRVTALDDLKAAYDQNFGSFSRPRNLISLSLYSGPLGVRQSCLRFGRLILLALGTRQTDFPNCTLGICFSTVPRDVTAFCSSSAT
;
A
#
# COMPACT_ATOMS: atom_id res chain seq x y z
N MET A 1 -3.94 -33.09 6.36
CA MET A 1 -3.85 -31.68 5.91
C MET A 1 -3.74 -30.81 7.15
N SER A 2 -2.65 -30.06 7.34
CA SER A 2 -2.52 -29.12 8.46
C SER A 2 -3.46 -27.93 8.22
N GLY A 3 -4.17 -27.48 9.26
CA GLY A 3 -5.06 -26.32 9.15
C GLY A 3 -4.30 -25.04 8.82
N ALA A 4 -5.03 -23.98 8.44
CA ALA A 4 -4.49 -22.68 8.03
C ALA A 4 -3.56 -21.99 9.06
N LYS A 5 -3.44 -22.53 10.28
CA LYS A 5 -2.62 -21.98 11.38
C LYS A 5 -1.57 -22.95 11.93
N THR A 6 -1.41 -24.13 11.34
CA THR A 6 -0.47 -25.17 11.83
C THR A 6 0.71 -25.35 10.89
N LEU A 7 1.91 -25.51 11.48
CA LEU A 7 3.13 -25.86 10.75
C LEU A 7 3.16 -27.36 10.47
N THR A 8 3.61 -27.73 9.27
CA THR A 8 3.95 -29.12 8.93
C THR A 8 5.28 -29.51 9.56
N VAL A 9 5.53 -30.83 9.65
CA VAL A 9 6.81 -31.36 10.12
C VAL A 9 7.99 -30.82 9.32
N GLY A 10 7.87 -30.73 7.99
CA GLY A 10 8.92 -30.17 7.13
C GLY A 10 9.22 -28.71 7.45
N GLU A 11 8.20 -27.89 7.68
CA GLU A 11 8.36 -26.47 8.02
C GLU A 11 9.02 -26.26 9.39
N ILE A 12 8.68 -27.09 10.38
CA ILE A 12 9.34 -27.05 11.69
C ILE A 12 10.84 -27.36 11.54
N ARG A 13 11.19 -28.35 10.71
CA ARG A 13 12.59 -28.70 10.43
C ARG A 13 13.33 -27.56 9.72
N LEU A 14 12.67 -26.87 8.79
CA LEU A 14 13.22 -25.69 8.11
C LEU A 14 13.46 -24.52 9.08
N ILE A 15 12.48 -24.19 9.92
CA ILE A 15 12.61 -23.14 10.95
C ILE A 15 13.80 -23.43 11.87
N LYS A 16 13.93 -24.69 12.32
CA LYS A 16 15.09 -25.10 13.14
C LYS A 16 16.42 -24.90 12.43
N ARG A 17 16.50 -25.16 11.13
CA ARG A 17 17.72 -24.90 10.36
C ARG A 17 17.98 -23.40 10.22
N MET A 18 16.97 -22.59 9.92
CA MET A 18 17.09 -21.13 9.79
C MET A 18 17.59 -20.46 11.08
N LEU A 19 17.13 -20.94 12.24
CA LEU A 19 17.60 -20.50 13.56
C LEU A 19 19.06 -20.88 13.85
N ALA A 20 19.61 -21.86 13.13
CA ALA A 20 20.95 -22.38 13.28
C ALA A 20 21.90 -22.02 12.12
N LEU A 21 21.48 -21.11 11.22
CA LEU A 21 22.34 -20.55 10.19
C LEU A 21 23.43 -19.67 10.82
N ASN A 22 24.45 -19.33 10.02
CA ASN A 22 25.49 -18.40 10.41
C ASN A 22 25.62 -17.30 9.32
N PRO A 23 25.10 -16.09 9.54
CA PRO A 23 24.37 -15.65 10.73
C PRO A 23 22.97 -16.31 10.86
N PRO A 24 22.45 -16.49 12.09
CA PRO A 24 21.11 -17.04 12.30
C PRO A 24 20.04 -16.02 11.92
N LEU A 25 18.93 -16.49 11.34
CA LEU A 25 17.79 -15.63 11.06
C LEU A 25 17.01 -15.34 12.35
N ASN A 26 16.50 -14.11 12.46
CA ASN A 26 15.61 -13.72 13.54
C ASN A 26 14.17 -14.23 13.30
N ASN A 27 13.31 -14.18 14.33
CA ASN A 27 11.95 -14.70 14.23
C ASN A 27 11.12 -14.02 13.14
N GLN A 28 11.34 -12.73 12.87
CA GLN A 28 10.62 -11.97 11.85
C GLN A 28 11.05 -12.36 10.44
N GLN A 29 12.36 -12.50 10.21
CA GLN A 29 12.93 -12.99 8.94
C GLN A 29 12.41 -14.41 8.63
N ILE A 30 12.39 -15.27 9.65
CA ILE A 30 11.82 -16.62 9.52
C ILE A 30 10.33 -16.52 9.20
N LEU A 31 9.56 -15.75 9.98
CA LEU A 31 8.13 -15.58 9.78
C LEU A 31 7.79 -15.15 8.35
N ALA A 32 8.56 -14.21 7.82
CA ALA A 32 8.40 -13.74 6.45
C ALA A 32 8.45 -14.88 5.43
N HIS A 33 9.18 -15.97 5.63
CA HIS A 33 9.18 -17.11 4.70
C HIS A 33 7.92 -17.98 4.74
N PHE A 34 7.16 -17.95 5.84
CA PHE A 34 6.00 -18.82 6.03
C PHE A 34 4.65 -18.08 5.97
N THR A 35 4.63 -16.76 6.19
CA THR A 35 3.42 -15.94 6.05
C THR A 35 3.00 -15.84 4.58
N ARG A 36 1.74 -16.18 4.30
CA ARG A 36 1.13 -16.04 2.98
C ARG A 36 -0.38 -15.80 3.08
N PRO A 37 -1.01 -15.19 2.08
CA PRO A 37 -2.45 -14.95 2.12
C PRO A 37 -3.29 -16.23 2.25
N GLY A 38 -4.29 -16.16 3.13
CA GLY A 38 -5.04 -17.34 3.61
C GLY A 38 -4.30 -18.22 4.63
N ARG A 39 -3.05 -17.90 5.00
CA ARG A 39 -2.26 -18.63 6.01
C ARG A 39 -1.31 -17.72 6.77
N ASP A 40 -1.74 -17.29 7.95
CA ASP A 40 -0.92 -16.55 8.89
C ASP A 40 -0.39 -17.46 10.01
N ILE A 41 0.88 -17.27 10.37
CA ILE A 41 1.55 -18.02 11.43
C ILE A 41 1.94 -17.03 12.52
N ASN A 42 1.59 -17.35 13.75
CA ASN A 42 1.93 -16.48 14.86
C ASN A 42 3.44 -16.57 15.18
N HIS A 43 4.13 -15.44 15.32
CA HIS A 43 5.55 -15.35 15.70
C HIS A 43 5.88 -16.15 16.98
N ARG A 44 4.90 -16.35 17.87
CA ARG A 44 4.99 -17.21 19.07
C ARG A 44 5.39 -18.65 18.73
N VAL A 45 4.94 -19.19 17.60
CA VAL A 45 5.26 -20.56 17.19
C VAL A 45 6.75 -20.70 16.88
N ILE A 46 7.35 -19.68 16.26
CA ILE A 46 8.80 -19.65 15.98
C ILE A 46 9.57 -19.52 17.30
N ALA A 47 9.13 -18.65 18.21
CA ALA A 47 9.73 -18.51 19.54
C ALA A 47 9.66 -19.83 20.34
N GLN A 48 8.57 -20.58 20.24
CA GLN A 48 8.41 -21.89 20.87
C GLN A 48 9.38 -22.93 20.30
N ILE A 49 9.57 -22.96 18.97
CA ILE A 49 10.57 -23.84 18.32
C ILE A 49 11.98 -23.46 18.76
N LYS A 50 12.30 -22.16 18.81
CA LYS A 50 13.58 -21.65 19.34
C LYS A 50 13.80 -22.06 20.80
N GLY A 51 12.74 -22.08 21.60
CA GLY A 51 12.73 -22.53 22.99
C GLY A 51 12.71 -24.05 23.20
N GLY A 52 12.86 -24.86 22.14
CA GLY A 52 12.99 -26.32 22.24
C GLY A 52 11.72 -27.13 21.94
N SER A 53 10.64 -26.50 21.48
CA SER A 53 9.45 -27.24 21.02
C SER A 53 9.79 -28.14 19.83
N HIS A 54 9.12 -29.29 19.77
CA HIS A 54 9.39 -30.35 18.78
C HIS A 54 10.85 -30.85 18.80
N SER A 55 11.50 -30.90 19.97
CA SER A 55 12.89 -31.33 20.14
C SER A 55 13.23 -32.66 19.44
N ASN A 56 12.26 -33.58 19.35
CA ASN A 56 12.36 -34.85 18.65
C ASN A 56 12.55 -34.76 17.13
N LEU A 57 12.31 -33.60 16.50
CA LEU A 57 12.53 -33.40 15.07
C LEU A 57 13.93 -32.85 14.79
N ALA A 58 14.71 -33.55 13.97
CA ALA A 58 16.01 -33.06 13.50
C ALA A 58 15.84 -31.85 12.54
N PRO A 59 16.71 -30.83 12.60
CA PRO A 59 16.68 -29.72 11.64
C PRO A 59 16.75 -30.21 10.19
N ALA A 60 16.23 -29.43 9.25
CA ALA A 60 16.45 -29.65 7.82
C ALA A 60 17.96 -29.58 7.50
N THR A 61 18.40 -30.08 6.36
CA THR A 61 19.78 -29.89 5.88
C THR A 61 20.01 -28.43 5.48
N LEU A 62 21.29 -28.02 5.38
CA LEU A 62 21.64 -26.69 4.91
C LEU A 62 21.15 -26.46 3.46
N ALA A 63 21.31 -27.46 2.60
CA ALA A 63 20.86 -27.43 1.23
C ALA A 63 19.33 -27.29 1.11
N GLU A 64 18.55 -28.01 1.92
CA GLU A 64 17.09 -27.88 1.95
C GLU A 64 16.65 -26.48 2.42
N ALA A 65 17.30 -25.92 3.43
CA ALA A 65 16.98 -24.57 3.90
C ALA A 65 17.37 -23.50 2.89
N HIS A 66 18.55 -23.59 2.27
CA HIS A 66 18.96 -22.67 1.20
C HIS A 66 18.07 -22.81 -0.02
N ALA A 67 17.76 -24.04 -0.45
CA ALA A 67 16.82 -24.27 -1.55
C ALA A 67 15.44 -23.72 -1.21
N TYR A 68 14.95 -23.90 0.02
CA TYR A 68 13.67 -23.32 0.45
C TYR A 68 13.71 -21.80 0.55
N MET A 69 14.78 -21.18 1.02
CA MET A 69 14.91 -19.71 1.10
C MET A 69 15.10 -19.09 -0.28
N ALA A 70 15.96 -19.68 -1.10
CA ALA A 70 16.14 -19.31 -2.49
C ALA A 70 14.82 -19.49 -3.24
N ALA A 71 14.13 -20.61 -3.07
CA ALA A 71 12.78 -20.81 -3.59
C ALA A 71 11.81 -19.79 -2.98
N ALA A 72 11.80 -19.52 -1.68
CA ALA A 72 10.93 -18.47 -1.12
C ALA A 72 11.26 -17.06 -1.64
N GLY A 73 12.45 -16.84 -2.20
CA GLY A 73 12.88 -15.62 -2.89
C GLY A 73 12.77 -15.66 -4.43
N THR A 74 12.72 -16.83 -5.06
CA THR A 74 12.71 -17.06 -6.54
C THR A 74 11.43 -17.72 -7.04
N ILE A 75 10.78 -18.54 -6.22
CA ILE A 75 9.32 -18.66 -6.22
C ILE A 75 8.89 -17.22 -6.02
N ILE A 76 8.48 -16.64 -7.14
CA ILE A 76 7.36 -15.74 -7.15
C ILE A 76 6.33 -16.46 -6.30
N ARG A 77 6.34 -16.17 -4.99
CA ARG A 77 5.35 -16.66 -4.05
C ARG A 77 4.06 -16.46 -4.81
N PRO A 78 3.15 -17.44 -4.86
CA PRO A 78 1.81 -17.08 -5.27
C PRO A 78 1.45 -15.92 -4.34
N SER A 79 1.53 -14.72 -4.90
CA SER A 79 0.71 -13.63 -4.48
C SER A 79 -0.67 -14.29 -4.47
N PRO A 80 -1.50 -14.09 -3.43
CA PRO A 80 -2.93 -14.33 -3.60
C PRO A 80 -3.44 -13.66 -4.89
N ASP A 81 -2.71 -12.68 -5.40
CA ASP A 81 -3.03 -11.85 -6.55
C ASP A 81 -2.10 -12.10 -7.74
N LYS A 82 -1.55 -13.30 -7.92
CA LYS A 82 -1.06 -13.67 -9.26
C LYS A 82 -2.26 -13.86 -10.20
N PHE A 83 -2.84 -12.75 -10.61
CA PHE A 83 -3.78 -12.64 -11.72
C PHE A 83 -2.99 -12.94 -13.00
N VAL A 84 -2.90 -14.22 -13.36
CA VAL A 84 -2.61 -14.62 -14.73
C VAL A 84 -3.91 -15.18 -15.29
N GLN A 85 -4.74 -14.28 -15.83
CA GLN A 85 -5.92 -14.69 -16.57
C GLN A 85 -5.47 -15.10 -17.98
N GLY A 86 -5.50 -16.41 -18.24
CA GLY A 86 -5.22 -16.99 -19.53
C GLY A 86 -6.25 -16.56 -20.58
N GLY A 87 -5.72 -16.00 -21.67
CA GLY A 87 -6.35 -15.51 -22.89
C GLY A 87 -7.78 -15.96 -23.26
N VAL A 88 -8.63 -14.93 -23.43
CA VAL A 88 -9.45 -14.75 -24.65
C VAL A 88 -9.18 -13.31 -25.09
N GLN A 89 -9.15 -13.03 -26.40
CA GLN A 89 -8.76 -11.76 -27.04
C GLN A 89 -9.23 -10.49 -26.26
N GLY A 90 -8.36 -10.02 -25.37
CA GLY A 90 -8.62 -9.00 -24.35
C GLY A 90 -7.32 -8.81 -23.57
N THR A 91 -7.02 -7.59 -23.15
CA THR A 91 -5.69 -7.16 -22.70
C THR A 91 -5.31 -7.82 -21.37
N ALA A 92 -4.53 -8.90 -21.43
CA ALA A 92 -4.02 -9.55 -20.23
C ALA A 92 -3.03 -8.64 -19.48
N PHE A 93 -3.11 -8.64 -18.16
CA PHE A 93 -2.17 -7.98 -17.26
C PHE A 93 -1.71 -8.96 -16.16
N GLU A 94 -0.58 -8.67 -15.53
CA GLU A 94 -0.05 -9.34 -14.35
C GLU A 94 0.01 -8.32 -13.20
N LEU A 95 -0.57 -8.65 -12.05
CA LEU A 95 -0.37 -7.91 -10.80
C LEU A 95 0.60 -8.69 -9.92
N ILE A 96 1.61 -8.00 -9.40
CA ILE A 96 2.55 -8.51 -8.40
C ILE A 96 2.42 -7.61 -7.19
N LEU A 97 2.16 -8.19 -6.01
CA LEU A 97 2.13 -7.48 -4.74
C LEU A 97 3.17 -8.09 -3.80
N ASP A 98 3.94 -7.23 -3.15
CA ASP A 98 4.95 -7.60 -2.17
C ASP A 98 4.69 -6.82 -0.87
N TRP A 99 4.68 -7.57 0.25
CA TRP A 99 4.57 -7.02 1.61
C TRP A 99 5.91 -7.24 2.30
N TRP A 100 6.60 -6.16 2.60
CA TRP A 100 7.96 -6.22 3.11
C TRP A 100 7.96 -6.36 4.64
N PRO A 101 8.73 -7.30 5.21
CA PRO A 101 8.65 -7.64 6.63
C PRO A 101 9.40 -6.63 7.52
N VAL A 102 8.83 -5.44 7.69
CA VAL A 102 9.43 -4.31 8.42
C VAL A 102 9.17 -4.34 9.94
N GLY A 103 8.39 -5.30 10.45
CA GLY A 103 8.01 -5.40 11.86
C GLY A 103 6.69 -4.68 12.16
N GLN A 104 6.69 -3.82 13.18
CA GLN A 104 5.56 -2.94 13.52
C GLN A 104 5.56 -1.71 12.60
N GLY A 105 4.77 -1.77 11.54
CA GLY A 105 4.62 -0.73 10.52
C GLY A 105 4.18 -1.32 9.19
N LEU A 106 4.23 -0.51 8.13
CA LEU A 106 3.84 -0.93 6.79
C LEU A 106 4.88 -0.52 5.75
N PHE A 107 5.17 -1.46 4.85
CA PHE A 107 5.83 -1.22 3.59
C PHE A 107 5.31 -2.23 2.57
N ALA A 108 4.50 -1.77 1.63
CA ALA A 108 3.94 -2.59 0.57
C ALA A 108 4.26 -1.99 -0.80
N THR A 109 4.44 -2.86 -1.79
CA THR A 109 4.74 -2.45 -3.16
C THR A 109 3.95 -3.29 -4.14
N GLY A 110 3.63 -2.72 -5.30
CA GLY A 110 3.00 -3.46 -6.39
C GLY A 110 3.57 -3.12 -7.75
N ILE A 111 3.48 -4.09 -8.66
CA ILE A 111 3.81 -3.92 -10.08
C ILE A 111 2.63 -4.42 -10.90
N ILE A 112 2.12 -3.58 -11.80
CA ILE A 112 1.11 -3.95 -12.79
C ILE A 112 1.81 -3.99 -14.15
N ARG A 113 1.85 -5.15 -14.81
CA ARG A 113 2.43 -5.32 -16.15
C ARG A 113 1.35 -5.61 -17.17
N ARG A 114 1.38 -4.93 -18.32
CA ARG A 114 0.50 -5.25 -19.44
C ARG A 114 1.23 -6.11 -20.47
N PHE A 115 0.69 -7.28 -20.78
CA PHE A 115 1.32 -8.18 -21.75
C PHE A 115 1.32 -7.55 -23.16
N GLY A 116 2.44 -7.67 -23.86
CA GLY A 116 2.58 -7.28 -25.27
C GLY A 116 2.77 -5.79 -25.55
N ARG A 117 2.80 -4.92 -24.53
CA ARG A 117 3.03 -3.46 -24.70
C ARG A 117 4.23 -2.90 -23.94
N GLY A 118 4.89 -3.69 -23.11
CA GLY A 118 6.11 -3.29 -22.40
C GLY A 118 5.91 -2.25 -21.28
N SER A 119 4.71 -1.72 -21.07
CA SER A 119 4.42 -0.79 -19.98
C SER A 119 4.16 -1.52 -18.66
N SER A 120 4.82 -1.04 -17.61
CA SER A 120 4.62 -1.49 -16.24
C SER A 120 4.47 -0.32 -15.29
N ILE A 121 3.56 -0.44 -14.34
CA ILE A 121 3.29 0.56 -13.30
C ILE A 121 3.79 0.03 -11.97
N GLY A 122 4.73 0.72 -11.36
CA GLY A 122 5.26 0.43 -10.04
C GLY A 122 4.65 1.37 -9.01
N TRP A 123 4.12 0.81 -7.93
CA TRP A 123 3.59 1.61 -6.84
C TRP A 123 4.09 1.16 -5.47
N VAL A 124 4.15 2.10 -4.54
CA VAL A 124 4.49 1.90 -3.13
C VAL A 124 3.35 2.42 -2.26
N PHE A 125 3.05 1.72 -1.18
CA PHE A 125 2.11 2.12 -0.15
C PHE A 125 2.78 1.98 1.22
N ASP A 126 3.04 3.14 1.82
CA ASP A 126 3.85 3.34 3.02
C ASP A 126 5.28 2.80 2.95
N CYS A 127 6.15 3.29 3.84
CA CYS A 127 7.49 2.79 4.03
C CYS A 127 7.97 3.18 5.42
N GLY A 128 7.61 2.38 6.44
CA GLY A 128 7.95 2.71 7.82
C GLY A 128 7.97 1.54 8.78
N THR A 129 8.56 1.80 9.93
CA THR A 129 8.56 0.93 11.09
C THR A 129 8.80 1.70 12.39
N THR A 130 8.23 1.21 13.49
CA THR A 130 8.63 1.50 14.87
C THR A 130 9.49 0.38 15.48
N SER A 131 9.73 -0.70 14.73
CA SER A 131 10.67 -1.76 15.11
C SER A 131 12.12 -1.36 14.81
N THR A 132 13.03 -2.33 14.82
CA THR A 132 14.45 -2.09 14.54
C THR A 132 14.66 -1.61 13.11
N LYS A 133 15.39 -0.50 12.94
CA LYS A 133 15.69 0.13 11.65
C LYS A 133 16.28 -0.83 10.60
N SER A 134 17.08 -1.82 11.02
CA SER A 134 17.66 -2.82 10.10
C SER A 134 16.60 -3.60 9.31
N LEU A 135 15.42 -3.87 9.87
CA LEU A 135 14.35 -4.55 9.13
C LEU A 135 13.84 -3.71 7.95
N LEU A 136 13.78 -2.40 8.15
CA LEU A 136 13.35 -1.45 7.13
C LEU A 136 14.45 -1.22 6.09
N ASP A 137 15.70 -1.07 6.53
CA ASP A 137 16.84 -0.89 5.63
C ASP A 137 17.04 -2.12 4.73
N ASP A 138 16.96 -3.34 5.30
CA ASP A 138 17.00 -4.59 4.54
C ASP A 138 15.85 -4.65 3.51
N ALA A 139 14.63 -4.29 3.93
CA ALA A 139 13.46 -4.30 3.05
C ALA A 139 13.59 -3.32 1.87
N ILE A 140 14.07 -2.08 2.13
CA ILE A 140 14.29 -1.08 1.09
C ILE A 140 15.36 -1.55 0.10
N MET A 141 16.45 -2.13 0.60
CA MET A 141 17.51 -2.69 -0.23
C MET A 141 16.98 -3.83 -1.12
N PHE A 142 16.29 -4.82 -0.54
CA PHE A 142 15.73 -5.94 -1.32
C PHE A 142 14.67 -5.49 -2.33
N TYR A 143 13.90 -4.47 -2.00
CA TYR A 143 12.97 -3.84 -2.94
C TYR A 143 13.72 -3.21 -4.12
N GLY A 144 14.76 -2.42 -3.85
CA GLY A 144 15.62 -1.82 -4.87
C GLY A 144 16.19 -2.87 -5.82
N ASP A 145 16.84 -3.91 -5.28
CA ASP A 145 17.38 -5.02 -6.07
C ASP A 145 16.31 -5.67 -6.94
N ARG A 146 15.14 -6.00 -6.37
CA ARG A 146 14.05 -6.64 -7.11
C ARG A 146 13.54 -5.75 -8.24
N ARG A 147 13.43 -4.45 -8.00
CA ARG A 147 12.99 -3.47 -9.00
C ARG A 147 14.01 -3.31 -10.12
N ASP A 148 15.30 -3.24 -9.82
CA ASP A 148 16.34 -3.10 -10.85
C ASP A 148 16.39 -4.31 -11.81
N HIS A 149 15.99 -5.50 -11.34
CA HIS A 149 15.98 -6.70 -12.16
C HIS A 149 14.70 -6.91 -12.97
N CYS A 150 13.54 -6.43 -12.49
CA CYS A 150 12.26 -6.78 -13.10
C CYS A 150 11.15 -5.73 -12.98
N GLY A 151 11.40 -4.60 -12.33
CA GLY A 151 10.43 -3.53 -12.14
C GLY A 151 10.56 -2.41 -13.18
N PRO A 152 9.71 -1.37 -13.06
CA PRO A 152 9.81 -0.16 -13.88
C PRO A 152 11.00 0.71 -13.47
N ASP A 153 11.58 1.42 -14.44
CA ASP A 153 12.70 2.36 -14.24
C ASP A 153 12.35 3.57 -13.36
N ARG A 154 11.05 3.83 -13.13
CA ARG A 154 10.54 4.88 -12.23
C ARG A 154 9.55 4.32 -11.20
N LEU A 155 9.35 5.04 -10.10
CA LEU A 155 8.22 4.82 -9.20
C LEU A 155 7.05 5.64 -9.73
N ASN A 156 6.01 4.98 -10.24
CA ASN A 156 4.87 5.70 -10.80
C ASN A 156 4.03 6.35 -9.69
N LEU A 157 3.75 5.58 -8.63
CA LEU A 157 2.93 6.05 -7.51
C LEU A 157 3.60 5.73 -6.18
N VAL A 158 3.78 6.72 -5.31
CA VAL A 158 4.17 6.50 -3.92
C VAL A 158 3.11 7.12 -3.02
N THR A 159 2.40 6.28 -2.29
CA THR A 159 1.30 6.70 -1.42
C THR A 159 1.71 6.56 0.04
N ILE A 160 1.47 7.60 0.84
CA ILE A 160 1.56 7.55 2.30
C ILE A 160 0.15 7.56 2.87
N SER A 161 -0.19 6.61 3.72
CA SER A 161 -1.51 6.49 4.33
C SER A 161 -1.74 7.53 5.44
N HIS A 162 -0.71 7.77 6.26
CA HIS A 162 -0.66 8.80 7.29
C HIS A 162 0.77 9.05 7.77
N PHE A 163 0.93 10.08 8.60
CA PHE A 163 2.24 10.67 8.90
C PHE A 163 2.90 10.08 10.15
N ASP A 164 2.46 8.90 10.61
CA ASP A 164 3.10 8.26 11.75
C ASP A 164 4.44 7.66 11.39
N ARG A 165 5.29 7.57 12.41
CA ARG A 165 6.64 7.03 12.30
C ARG A 165 6.67 5.61 11.73
N ASP A 166 5.72 4.75 12.05
CA ASP A 166 5.64 3.39 11.52
C ASP A 166 5.17 3.30 10.06
N HIS A 167 4.89 4.44 9.42
CA HIS A 167 4.49 4.54 8.01
C HIS A 167 5.46 5.39 7.18
N ILE A 168 6.13 6.37 7.79
CA ILE A 168 7.02 7.31 7.05
C ILE A 168 8.51 7.19 7.39
N SER A 169 8.93 6.39 8.38
CA SER A 169 10.33 6.41 8.85
C SER A 169 11.38 5.95 7.83
N GLY A 170 10.97 5.27 6.76
CA GLY A 170 11.81 4.85 5.64
C GLY A 170 11.65 5.71 4.40
N PHE A 171 10.74 6.68 4.42
CA PHE A 171 10.32 7.41 3.23
C PHE A 171 11.47 8.14 2.54
N VAL A 172 12.29 8.89 3.29
CA VAL A 172 13.49 9.57 2.73
C VAL A 172 14.48 8.57 2.13
N ALA A 173 14.69 7.43 2.78
CA ALA A 173 15.61 6.40 2.29
C ALA A 173 15.08 5.72 1.01
N LEU A 174 13.77 5.50 0.92
CA LEU A 174 13.10 4.93 -0.25
C LEU A 174 13.22 5.86 -1.47
N LEU A 175 13.01 7.17 -1.30
CA LEU A 175 12.98 8.12 -2.43
C LEU A 175 14.38 8.51 -2.94
N ARG A 176 15.43 8.27 -2.15
CA ARG A 176 16.81 8.60 -2.52
C ARG A 176 17.23 7.87 -3.80
N GLY A 177 17.69 8.62 -4.78
CA GLY A 177 18.13 8.10 -6.08
C GLY A 177 16.99 7.74 -7.03
N GLN A 178 15.73 8.03 -6.67
CA GLN A 178 14.57 7.58 -7.43
C GLN A 178 13.94 8.70 -8.25
N VAL A 179 13.48 8.34 -9.45
CA VAL A 179 12.53 9.14 -10.23
C VAL A 179 11.12 8.70 -9.83
N VAL A 180 10.32 9.65 -9.36
CA VAL A 180 8.97 9.44 -8.82
C VAL A 180 7.98 10.30 -9.60
N GLU A 181 7.05 9.67 -10.29
CA GLU A 181 6.04 10.37 -11.11
C GLU A 181 4.99 11.05 -10.23
N LEU A 182 4.44 10.36 -9.23
CA LEU A 182 3.41 10.91 -8.36
C LEU A 182 3.60 10.44 -6.91
N VAL A 183 3.70 11.40 -5.98
CA VAL A 183 3.54 11.17 -4.55
C VAL A 183 2.13 11.54 -4.14
N LEU A 184 1.41 10.61 -3.52
CA LEU A 184 0.04 10.78 -3.05
C LEU A 184 0.02 10.86 -1.52
N LEU A 185 -0.46 11.99 -0.98
CA LEU A 185 -0.52 12.23 0.47
C LEU A 185 -1.96 12.53 0.89
N PRO A 186 -2.41 12.11 2.09
CA PRO A 186 -3.61 12.69 2.67
C PRO A 186 -3.41 14.19 2.88
N TYR A 187 -4.43 14.98 2.56
CA TYR A 187 -4.47 16.34 3.07
C TYR A 187 -4.74 16.31 4.58
N VAL A 188 -3.85 16.95 5.33
CA VAL A 188 -3.92 17.09 6.79
C VAL A 188 -3.54 18.54 7.13
N PRO A 189 -4.43 19.34 7.76
CA PRO A 189 -4.12 20.72 8.13
C PRO A 189 -2.85 20.83 8.98
N LEU A 190 -2.10 21.94 8.82
CA LEU A 190 -0.82 22.15 9.51
C LEU A 190 -0.86 21.81 11.01
N TRP A 191 -1.86 22.31 11.76
CA TRP A 191 -1.92 22.05 13.20
C TRP A 191 -2.04 20.56 13.53
N GLN A 192 -2.75 19.77 12.72
CA GLN A 192 -2.85 18.32 12.90
C GLN A 192 -1.52 17.65 12.59
N ARG A 193 -0.84 18.05 11.51
CA ARG A 193 0.51 17.54 11.19
C ARG A 193 1.49 17.81 12.33
N LEU A 194 1.47 19.02 12.90
CA LEU A 194 2.31 19.35 14.05
C LEU A 194 1.94 18.54 15.30
N MET A 195 0.65 18.28 15.54
CA MET A 195 0.22 17.38 16.62
C MET A 195 0.72 15.95 16.42
N ILE A 196 0.65 15.41 15.20
CA ILE A 196 1.21 14.08 14.86
C ILE A 196 2.72 14.06 15.13
N ALA A 197 3.47 15.10 14.74
CA ALA A 197 4.90 15.21 15.00
C ALA A 197 5.21 15.17 16.51
N ILE A 198 4.48 15.97 17.31
CA ILE A 198 4.61 16.01 18.78
C ILE A 198 4.37 14.62 19.39
N GLU A 199 3.36 13.90 18.91
CA GLU A 199 2.98 12.57 19.42
C GLU A 199 3.99 11.48 19.07
N ASN A 200 4.55 11.59 17.86
CA ASN A 200 5.63 10.73 17.40
C ASN A 200 7.00 11.12 18.01
N ARG A 201 7.02 12.14 18.90
CA ARG A 201 8.22 12.68 19.55
C ARG A 201 9.27 13.17 18.55
N ILE A 202 8.80 13.79 17.48
CA ILE A 202 9.62 14.39 16.44
C ILE A 202 9.82 15.86 16.83
N GLY A 203 11.06 16.22 17.15
CA GLY A 203 11.44 17.57 17.55
C GLY A 203 11.66 18.48 16.35
N ALA A 204 11.59 19.80 16.57
CA ALA A 204 11.75 20.81 15.52
C ALA A 204 13.14 20.78 14.82
N THR A 205 14.12 20.11 15.42
CA THR A 205 15.48 19.94 14.91
C THR A 205 15.67 18.63 14.14
N ASP A 206 14.70 17.71 14.19
CA ASP A 206 14.78 16.46 13.45
C ASP A 206 14.62 16.74 11.96
N GLU A 207 15.43 16.09 11.11
CA GLU A 207 15.41 16.29 9.65
C GLU A 207 14.00 16.11 9.08
N ILE A 208 13.30 15.04 9.49
CA ILE A 208 11.93 14.72 9.04
C ILE A 208 10.89 15.73 9.51
N PHE A 209 11.18 16.60 10.49
CA PHE A 209 10.23 17.59 10.97
C PHE A 209 9.76 18.54 9.85
N GLY A 210 10.63 18.84 8.89
CA GLY A 210 10.28 19.63 7.71
C GLY A 210 9.10 19.06 6.93
N PHE A 211 8.98 17.74 6.86
CA PHE A 211 7.86 17.05 6.21
C PHE A 211 6.51 17.36 6.87
N PHE A 212 6.48 17.58 8.18
CA PHE A 212 5.26 17.93 8.91
C PHE A 212 4.88 19.40 8.75
N VAL A 213 5.84 20.28 8.41
CA VAL A 213 5.61 21.71 8.21
C VAL A 213 5.18 21.99 6.77
N ASP A 214 5.92 21.45 5.81
CA ASP A 214 5.69 21.62 4.38
C ASP A 214 6.09 20.33 3.64
N PRO A 215 5.18 19.34 3.50
CA PRO A 215 5.48 18.06 2.89
C PRO A 215 5.96 18.21 1.45
N ALA A 216 5.32 19.10 0.67
CA ALA A 216 5.65 19.30 -0.73
C ALA A 216 7.00 19.99 -0.91
N GLY A 217 7.28 21.04 -0.12
CA GLY A 217 8.58 21.72 -0.11
C GLY A 217 9.70 20.81 0.42
N PHE A 218 9.43 20.04 1.48
CA PHE A 218 10.36 19.04 2.01
C PHE A 218 10.74 18.02 0.95
N LEU A 219 9.75 17.43 0.28
CA LEU A 219 9.95 16.46 -0.80
C LEU A 219 10.72 17.08 -1.98
N SER A 220 10.38 18.31 -2.36
CA SER A 220 11.07 19.03 -3.43
C SER A 220 12.54 19.33 -3.13
N GLY A 221 12.89 19.47 -1.84
CA GLY A 221 14.24 19.70 -1.37
C GLY A 221 15.08 18.44 -1.15
N LEU A 222 14.52 17.24 -1.33
CA LEU A 222 15.25 15.98 -1.12
C LEU A 222 16.32 15.76 -2.19
N GLU A 223 17.58 15.94 -1.79
CA GLU A 223 18.73 15.70 -2.66
C GLU A 223 18.75 14.27 -3.23
N GLY A 224 18.98 14.19 -4.54
CA GLY A 224 19.09 12.92 -5.25
C GLY A 224 17.75 12.23 -5.56
N SER A 225 16.60 12.86 -5.28
CA SER A 225 15.30 12.38 -5.75
C SER A 225 14.72 13.30 -6.84
N GLU A 226 14.02 12.73 -7.81
CA GLU A 226 13.31 13.49 -8.84
C GLU A 226 11.81 13.24 -8.71
N ILE A 227 11.12 14.09 -7.95
CA ILE A 227 9.67 14.01 -7.74
C ILE A 227 8.96 14.95 -8.71
N GLN A 228 8.17 14.37 -9.61
CA GLN A 228 7.50 15.11 -10.68
C GLN A 228 6.20 15.77 -10.20
N ARG A 229 5.47 15.14 -9.28
CA ARG A 229 4.21 15.66 -8.75
C ARG A 229 3.94 15.19 -7.31
N VAL A 230 3.37 16.07 -6.50
CA VAL A 230 2.75 15.76 -5.21
C VAL A 230 1.26 16.07 -5.32
N VAL A 231 0.42 15.08 -5.04
CA VAL A 231 -1.04 15.22 -5.03
C VAL A 231 -1.57 14.97 -3.63
N PHE A 232 -2.32 15.94 -3.11
CA PHE A 232 -3.02 15.82 -1.84
C PHE A 232 -4.44 15.28 -2.05
N VAL A 233 -4.86 14.35 -1.19
CA VAL A 233 -6.20 13.79 -1.17
C VAL A 233 -7.02 14.49 -0.09
N PRO A 234 -7.99 15.35 -0.45
CA PRO A 234 -8.89 15.98 0.52
C PRO A 234 -9.62 14.97 1.38
N SER A 235 -9.84 15.30 2.65
CA SER A 235 -10.76 14.54 3.49
C SER A 235 -12.20 14.76 3.02
N VAL A 236 -13.00 13.69 2.99
CA VAL A 236 -14.40 13.75 2.56
C VAL A 236 -15.32 13.21 3.66
N ASP A 237 -16.45 13.88 3.85
CA ASP A 237 -17.53 13.44 4.75
C ASP A 237 -18.48 12.51 3.99
N GLY A 238 -18.65 11.26 4.46
CA GLY A 238 -19.68 10.35 3.94
C GLY A 238 -19.15 9.01 3.44
N GLU A 239 -19.83 8.41 2.45
CA GLU A 239 -19.30 7.23 1.75
C GLU A 239 -18.24 7.69 0.75
N GLY A 240 -17.06 7.07 0.81
CA GLY A 240 -15.96 7.36 -0.11
C GLY A 240 -16.28 7.05 -1.58
N PRO A 241 -15.39 7.46 -2.50
CA PRO A 241 -15.51 7.11 -3.90
C PRO A 241 -15.68 5.60 -4.05
N LYS A 242 -16.69 5.20 -4.80
CA LYS A 242 -16.91 3.80 -5.14
C LYS A 242 -16.02 3.48 -6.34
N PRO A 243 -15.20 2.42 -6.28
CA PRO A 243 -14.51 1.92 -7.45
C PRO A 243 -15.49 1.72 -8.60
N GLN A 244 -15.02 1.96 -9.82
CA GLN A 244 -15.83 1.57 -10.95
C GLN A 244 -16.05 0.07 -10.92
N PRO A 245 -17.28 -0.40 -11.19
CA PRO A 245 -17.49 -1.80 -11.47
C PRO A 245 -16.47 -2.23 -12.54
N PRO A 246 -15.79 -3.38 -12.38
CA PRO A 246 -14.93 -3.91 -13.43
C PRO A 246 -15.65 -4.00 -14.78
N ASP A 247 -16.99 -4.13 -14.71
CA ASP A 247 -17.85 -4.25 -15.86
C ASP A 247 -18.32 -2.93 -16.51
N ALA A 248 -17.94 -1.79 -15.96
CA ALA A 248 -18.36 -0.49 -16.49
C ALA A 248 -17.66 -0.17 -17.83
N PRO A 249 -18.36 0.47 -18.79
CA PRO A 249 -17.73 1.00 -19.99
C PRO A 249 -16.63 2.00 -19.61
N ILE A 250 -15.48 1.92 -20.28
CA ILE A 250 -14.45 2.95 -20.17
C ILE A 250 -14.93 4.15 -20.99
N ASP A 251 -15.29 5.24 -20.31
CA ASP A 251 -15.69 6.48 -20.96
C ASP A 251 -14.48 7.21 -21.56
N GLY A 252 -14.62 7.67 -22.81
CA GLY A 252 -13.61 8.47 -23.52
C GLY A 252 -12.89 7.72 -24.64
N PRO A 253 -12.12 8.45 -25.48
CA PRO A 253 -11.26 7.80 -26.46
C PRO A 253 -10.32 6.83 -25.74
N VAL A 254 -10.11 5.64 -26.32
CA VAL A 254 -9.06 4.72 -25.89
C VAL A 254 -7.74 5.44 -26.12
N ASP A 255 -7.33 6.25 -25.15
CA ASP A 255 -6.01 6.83 -25.18
C ASP A 255 -5.05 5.67 -25.06
N VAL A 256 -4.34 5.44 -26.15
CA VAL A 256 -3.30 4.42 -26.27
C VAL A 256 -2.07 4.94 -25.53
N GLY A 257 -2.28 5.46 -24.32
CA GLY A 257 -1.34 6.25 -23.57
C GLY A 257 -0.07 5.46 -23.29
N ASP A 258 1.00 6.21 -23.15
CA ASP A 258 2.35 5.79 -22.75
C ASP A 258 2.43 5.02 -21.41
N GLY A 259 1.33 4.97 -20.66
CA GLY A 259 1.24 4.30 -19.36
C GLY A 259 1.31 5.27 -18.18
N ASN A 260 1.33 6.59 -18.41
CA ASN A 260 1.38 7.54 -17.32
C ASN A 260 0.07 7.58 -16.51
N LEU A 261 0.20 7.93 -15.23
CA LEU A 261 -0.90 8.15 -14.31
C LEU A 261 -1.63 9.44 -14.63
N LYS A 262 -2.96 9.37 -14.65
CA LYS A 262 -3.84 10.53 -14.82
C LYS A 262 -4.68 10.72 -13.56
N PRO A 263 -4.22 11.56 -12.62
CA PRO A 263 -5.05 11.96 -11.48
C PRO A 263 -6.16 12.90 -11.94
N GLU A 264 -7.39 12.66 -11.46
CA GLU A 264 -8.51 13.59 -11.60
C GLU A 264 -8.34 14.74 -10.61
N LEU A 265 -7.70 15.82 -11.07
CA LEU A 265 -7.39 16.98 -10.24
C LEU A 265 -8.63 17.82 -9.96
N GLY A 266 -8.68 18.42 -8.77
CA GLY A 266 -9.74 19.32 -8.35
C GLY A 266 -9.20 20.57 -7.66
N GLN A 267 -10.13 21.33 -7.08
CA GLN A 267 -9.78 22.53 -6.32
C GLN A 267 -9.26 22.14 -4.92
N PRO A 268 -8.32 22.91 -4.36
CA PRO A 268 -7.93 22.77 -2.96
C PRO A 268 -9.14 23.01 -2.04
N PRO A 269 -9.24 22.30 -0.89
CA PRO A 269 -10.22 22.63 0.15
C PRO A 269 -10.06 24.08 0.65
N ASP A 270 -11.17 24.71 1.07
CA ASP A 270 -11.16 26.09 1.57
C ASP A 270 -10.19 26.30 2.74
N GLU A 271 -10.02 25.27 3.57
CA GLU A 271 -9.14 25.22 4.74
C GLU A 271 -7.64 25.29 4.40
N VAL A 272 -7.27 25.07 3.12
CA VAL A 272 -5.88 25.18 2.64
C VAL A 272 -5.40 26.63 2.61
N SER A 273 -6.32 27.61 2.56
CA SER A 273 -5.97 29.04 2.50
C SER A 273 -5.04 29.48 3.64
N ASP A 274 -5.14 28.81 4.79
CA ASP A 274 -4.30 29.07 5.94
C ASP A 274 -3.04 28.21 6.00
N ASP A 275 -2.72 27.35 5.03
CA ASP A 275 -1.58 26.42 5.07
C ASP A 275 -0.40 26.91 4.20
N LEU A 276 0.59 27.57 4.83
CA LEU A 276 1.75 28.17 4.16
C LEU A 276 2.51 27.23 3.20
N GLY A 277 2.50 25.92 3.44
CA GLY A 277 3.18 24.93 2.58
C GLY A 277 2.35 24.45 1.38
N LEU A 278 1.05 24.75 1.36
CA LEU A 278 0.10 24.24 0.36
C LEU A 278 -0.72 25.34 -0.32
N THR A 279 -0.39 26.60 -0.04
CA THR A 279 -1.01 27.77 -0.67
C THR A 279 -1.10 27.57 -2.18
N ALA A 280 -2.34 27.63 -2.68
CA ALA A 280 -2.68 27.33 -4.06
C ALA A 280 -1.84 28.19 -5.03
N GLY A 281 -1.01 27.54 -5.84
CA GLY A 281 -0.29 28.17 -6.96
C GLY A 281 1.20 28.48 -6.75
N SER A 282 1.81 28.09 -5.63
CA SER A 282 3.25 28.32 -5.39
C SER A 282 4.17 27.36 -6.16
N ASP A 283 3.76 26.09 -6.34
CA ASP A 283 4.50 25.08 -7.09
C ASP A 283 3.57 24.35 -8.08
N PRO A 284 3.83 24.39 -9.41
CA PRO A 284 3.00 23.69 -10.40
C PRO A 284 3.03 22.16 -10.27
N ARG A 285 3.95 21.60 -9.47
CA ARG A 285 4.03 20.17 -9.16
C ARG A 285 3.12 19.77 -8.01
N VAL A 286 2.50 20.73 -7.31
CA VAL A 286 1.59 20.47 -6.20
C VAL A 286 0.16 20.62 -6.68
N SER A 287 -0.68 19.63 -6.40
CA SER A 287 -2.10 19.65 -6.80
C SER A 287 -2.98 18.94 -5.77
N PHE A 288 -4.28 19.15 -5.88
CA PHE A 288 -5.27 18.43 -5.09
C PHE A 288 -6.05 17.49 -6.00
N LEU A 289 -6.32 16.29 -5.51
CA LEU A 289 -7.27 15.41 -6.14
C LEU A 289 -8.68 16.00 -5.99
N ALA A 290 -9.53 15.81 -6.99
CA ALA A 290 -10.94 16.14 -6.87
C ALA A 290 -11.59 15.37 -5.73
N GLU A 291 -12.67 15.93 -5.18
CA GLU A 291 -13.52 15.21 -4.24
C GLU A 291 -13.99 13.91 -4.88
N ALA A 292 -13.76 12.77 -4.20
CA ALA A 292 -14.01 11.43 -4.74
C ALA A 292 -13.27 11.12 -6.08
N GLY A 293 -12.20 11.87 -6.37
CA GLY A 293 -11.38 11.67 -7.56
C GLY A 293 -10.54 10.39 -7.49
N ARG A 294 -10.06 9.99 -8.65
CA ARG A 294 -9.27 8.76 -8.85
C ARG A 294 -8.03 9.03 -9.69
N ILE A 295 -7.13 8.07 -9.70
CA ILE A 295 -5.93 8.09 -10.53
C ILE A 295 -6.05 6.93 -11.51
N VAL A 296 -6.19 7.25 -12.79
CA VAL A 296 -6.38 6.22 -13.80
C VAL A 296 -5.08 5.98 -14.56
N VAL A 297 -4.76 4.71 -14.79
CA VAL A 297 -3.88 4.31 -15.88
C VAL A 297 -4.80 4.10 -17.08
N PRO A 298 -4.71 4.94 -18.12
CA PRO A 298 -5.66 4.90 -19.22
C PRO A 298 -5.87 3.48 -19.74
N THR A 299 -7.12 3.09 -19.90
CA THR A 299 -7.59 1.85 -20.54
C THR A 299 -7.53 0.55 -19.74
N PHE A 300 -6.96 0.50 -18.52
CA PHE A 300 -6.88 -0.80 -17.83
C PHE A 300 -6.75 -0.80 -16.30
N TRP A 301 -6.48 0.33 -15.62
CA TRP A 301 -6.30 0.31 -14.17
C TRP A 301 -6.74 1.62 -13.51
N GLU A 302 -7.26 1.54 -12.28
CA GLU A 302 -7.53 2.69 -11.43
C GLU A 302 -6.98 2.50 -10.02
N PHE A 303 -6.63 3.63 -9.42
CA PHE A 303 -6.41 3.78 -8.00
C PHE A 303 -7.46 4.74 -7.45
N VAL A 304 -8.16 4.33 -6.40
CA VAL A 304 -9.25 5.07 -5.80
C VAL A 304 -8.89 5.37 -4.35
N PRO A 305 -8.28 6.54 -4.08
CA PRO A 305 -7.93 6.95 -2.74
C PRO A 305 -9.16 7.45 -1.96
N TYR A 306 -9.15 7.25 -0.65
CA TYR A 306 -10.19 7.74 0.25
C TYR A 306 -9.60 8.19 1.59
N ASN A 307 -9.74 9.48 1.88
CA ASN A 307 -9.33 10.10 3.13
C ASN A 307 -10.59 10.38 3.97
N ASP A 308 -10.81 9.60 5.04
CA ASP A 308 -12.05 9.61 5.82
C ASP A 308 -12.08 10.78 6.83
N ALA A 309 -12.93 11.77 6.60
CA ALA A 309 -13.07 12.91 7.52
C ALA A 309 -13.65 12.51 8.90
N ARG A 310 -14.39 11.39 9.01
CA ARG A 310 -15.00 10.94 10.28
C ARG A 310 -13.96 10.45 11.29
N MET A 311 -12.79 10.13 10.79
CA MET A 311 -11.64 9.81 11.60
C MET A 311 -11.00 11.08 12.21
N LEU A 312 -11.27 12.27 11.69
CA LEU A 312 -10.78 13.51 12.29
C LEU A 312 -11.50 13.79 13.62
N PRO A 313 -10.79 14.28 14.65
CA PRO A 313 -11.44 14.87 15.82
C PRO A 313 -12.44 15.93 15.33
N ARG A 314 -13.68 15.93 15.86
CA ARG A 314 -14.66 16.98 15.56
C ARG A 314 -14.16 18.31 16.12
N VAL A 315 -13.45 19.04 15.27
CA VAL A 315 -12.85 20.32 15.61
C VAL A 315 -13.91 21.41 15.53
N THR A 316 -13.91 22.29 16.52
CA THR A 316 -14.84 23.44 16.55
C THR A 316 -14.13 24.68 16.00
N SER A 317 -14.91 25.61 15.44
CA SER A 317 -14.40 26.92 15.05
C SER A 317 -13.70 27.65 16.21
N ALA A 318 -14.20 27.48 17.44
CA ALA A 318 -13.57 28.02 18.65
C ALA A 318 -12.15 27.49 18.89
N PHE A 319 -11.92 26.20 18.64
CA PHE A 319 -10.57 25.62 18.74
C PHE A 319 -9.66 26.17 17.64
N LEU A 320 -10.14 26.25 16.39
CA LEU A 320 -9.36 26.80 15.28
C LEU A 320 -8.95 28.25 15.53
N SER A 321 -9.87 29.10 16.03
CA SER A 321 -9.56 30.48 16.41
C SER A 321 -8.51 30.59 17.52
N LYS A 322 -8.45 29.61 18.43
CA LYS A 322 -7.43 29.55 19.48
C LYS A 322 -6.06 29.13 18.94
N VAL A 323 -6.04 28.22 17.96
CA VAL A 323 -4.80 27.67 17.38
C VAL A 323 -4.19 28.60 16.32
N ALA A 324 -5.01 29.36 15.58
CA ALA A 324 -4.54 30.28 14.54
C ALA A 324 -3.38 31.20 14.96
N PRO A 325 -3.43 31.96 16.08
CA PRO A 325 -2.30 32.80 16.50
C PRO A 325 -1.06 32.00 16.92
N ILE A 326 -1.22 30.76 17.42
CA ILE A 326 -0.11 29.88 17.75
C ILE A 326 0.61 29.44 16.47
N LEU A 327 -0.14 29.09 15.43
CA LEU A 327 0.42 28.75 14.12
C LEU A 327 1.11 29.94 13.47
N ASP A 328 0.52 31.13 13.53
CA ASP A 328 1.13 32.35 13.00
C ASP A 328 2.50 32.62 13.65
N ARG A 329 2.58 32.53 14.97
CA ARG A 329 3.84 32.64 15.71
C ARG A 329 4.82 31.51 15.35
N PHE A 330 4.37 30.27 15.22
CA PHE A 330 5.21 29.14 14.79
C PHE A 330 5.86 29.39 13.42
N ARG A 331 5.14 30.09 12.53
CA ARG A 331 5.58 30.40 11.17
C ARG A 331 6.54 31.57 11.12
N THR A 332 6.24 32.63 11.86
CA THR A 332 6.96 33.91 11.80
C THR A 332 8.16 33.98 12.74
N ASP A 333 8.09 33.31 13.90
CA ASP A 333 9.13 33.32 14.92
C ASP A 333 9.80 31.95 15.04
N HIS A 334 10.77 31.71 14.16
CA HIS A 334 11.54 30.48 14.10
C HIS A 334 12.29 30.17 15.40
N ALA A 335 12.71 31.19 16.15
CA ALA A 335 13.47 31.02 17.39
C ALA A 335 12.60 30.45 18.53
N ASN A 336 11.28 30.72 18.50
CA ASN A 336 10.33 30.28 19.52
C ASN A 336 9.38 29.17 19.04
N ARG A 337 9.75 28.43 18.00
CA ARG A 337 8.95 27.30 17.49
C ARG A 337 8.67 26.24 18.54
N VAL A 338 9.66 25.92 19.38
CA VAL A 338 9.49 24.93 20.46
C VAL A 338 8.37 25.37 21.40
N THR A 339 8.39 26.62 21.85
CA THR A 339 7.32 27.20 22.70
C THR A 339 5.97 27.21 21.99
N ALA A 340 5.93 27.49 20.69
CA ALA A 340 4.68 27.43 19.93
C ALA A 340 4.11 26.00 19.82
N LEU A 341 4.97 24.98 19.71
CA LEU A 341 4.55 23.57 19.73
C LEU A 341 4.03 23.15 21.11
N ASP A 342 4.67 23.62 22.20
CA ASP A 342 4.20 23.37 23.57
C ASP A 342 2.82 24.01 23.80
N ASP A 343 2.63 25.25 23.35
CA ASP A 343 1.34 25.96 23.43
C ASP A 343 0.26 25.27 22.58
N LEU A 344 0.62 24.77 21.39
CA LEU A 344 -0.28 24.00 20.53
C LEU A 344 -0.74 22.72 21.24
N LYS A 345 0.21 21.97 21.83
CA LYS A 345 -0.08 20.78 22.62
C LYS A 345 -0.99 21.11 23.81
N ALA A 346 -0.70 22.18 24.54
CA ALA A 346 -1.52 22.60 25.67
C ALA A 346 -2.94 22.97 25.24
N ALA A 347 -3.10 23.70 24.13
CA ALA A 347 -4.40 24.05 23.56
C ALA A 347 -5.19 22.80 23.15
N TYR A 348 -4.53 21.82 22.52
CA TYR A 348 -5.11 20.54 22.16
C TYR A 348 -5.57 19.75 23.39
N ASP A 349 -4.67 19.54 24.37
CA ASP A 349 -4.93 18.76 25.58
C ASP A 349 -6.08 19.37 26.41
N GLN A 350 -6.20 20.71 26.44
CA GLN A 350 -7.32 21.41 27.09
C GLN A 350 -8.66 21.17 26.39
N ASN A 351 -8.67 21.02 25.05
CA ASN A 351 -9.90 20.88 24.28
C ASN A 351 -10.38 19.42 24.17
N PHE A 352 -9.44 18.49 23.96
CA PHE A 352 -9.74 17.07 23.66
C PHE A 352 -9.35 16.10 24.79
N GLY A 353 -8.75 16.61 25.87
CA GLY A 353 -8.22 15.82 26.98
C GLY A 353 -6.85 15.23 26.69
N SER A 354 -6.11 14.81 27.74
CA SER A 354 -4.72 14.33 27.67
C SER A 354 -4.53 12.89 27.16
N PHE A 355 -5.62 12.14 26.95
CA PHE A 355 -5.55 10.74 26.56
C PHE A 355 -5.33 10.57 25.04
N SER A 356 -4.50 9.60 24.66
CA SER A 356 -3.91 9.42 23.32
C SER A 356 -4.84 8.87 22.23
N ARG A 357 -6.03 8.36 22.58
CA ARG A 357 -6.86 7.60 21.64
C ARG A 357 -7.53 8.39 20.50
N PRO A 358 -7.93 9.68 20.64
CA PRO A 358 -8.55 10.41 19.53
C PRO A 358 -7.55 11.03 18.55
N ARG A 359 -6.24 10.93 18.80
CA ARG A 359 -5.29 11.90 18.26
C ARG A 359 -4.64 11.52 16.93
N ASN A 360 -4.90 10.29 16.48
CA ASN A 360 -4.16 9.69 15.39
C ASN A 360 -5.01 8.72 14.57
N LEU A 361 -6.04 9.26 13.92
CA LEU A 361 -7.07 8.46 13.26
C LEU A 361 -7.03 8.57 11.73
N ILE A 362 -6.17 9.42 11.15
CA ILE A 362 -6.18 9.62 9.69
C ILE A 362 -5.57 8.37 9.03
N SER A 363 -6.31 7.77 8.12
CA SER A 363 -5.89 6.60 7.35
C SER A 363 -6.40 6.78 5.93
N LEU A 364 -5.57 7.37 5.07
CA LEU A 364 -5.82 7.34 3.62
C LEU A 364 -5.83 5.87 3.19
N SER A 365 -6.98 5.42 2.71
CA SER A 365 -7.16 4.11 2.11
C SER A 365 -6.94 4.20 0.61
N LEU A 366 -6.40 3.14 0.00
CA LEU A 366 -6.19 3.09 -1.44
C LEU A 366 -6.75 1.78 -2.00
N TYR A 367 -7.82 1.89 -2.78
CA TYR A 367 -8.22 0.80 -3.67
C TYR A 367 -7.36 0.82 -4.94
N SER A 368 -7.06 -0.36 -5.47
CA SER A 368 -6.30 -0.56 -6.71
C SER A 368 -6.91 -1.71 -7.48
N GLY A 369 -7.35 -1.48 -8.72
CA GLY A 369 -8.06 -2.49 -9.49
C GLY A 369 -8.17 -2.21 -10.99
N PRO A 370 -8.56 -3.23 -11.78
CA PRO A 370 -8.65 -3.12 -13.23
C PRO A 370 -9.88 -2.31 -13.68
N LEU A 371 -9.73 -1.60 -14.80
CA LEU A 371 -10.82 -0.88 -15.49
C LEU A 371 -11.31 -1.64 -16.73
N GLY A 372 -12.63 -1.80 -16.84
CA GLY A 372 -13.35 -2.17 -18.07
C GLY A 372 -13.38 -3.66 -18.47
N VAL A 373 -14.43 -4.03 -19.21
CA VAL A 373 -14.62 -5.36 -19.81
C VAL A 373 -14.00 -5.43 -21.21
N ARG A 374 -12.97 -6.26 -21.37
CA ARG A 374 -12.88 -7.10 -22.58
C ARG A 374 -12.83 -8.55 -22.13
N GLN A 375 -14.02 -9.14 -21.96
CA GLN A 375 -14.30 -10.55 -21.64
C GLN A 375 -13.15 -11.28 -20.93
N SER A 376 -12.90 -10.91 -19.68
CA SER A 376 -12.01 -11.66 -18.81
C SER A 376 -12.77 -12.90 -18.33
N CYS A 377 -12.70 -13.99 -19.10
CA CYS A 377 -13.19 -15.30 -18.66
C CYS A 377 -12.51 -15.67 -17.33
N LEU A 378 -13.27 -15.70 -16.24
CA LEU A 378 -12.84 -16.30 -14.97
C LEU A 378 -12.57 -17.80 -15.21
N ARG A 379 -11.29 -18.17 -15.33
CA ARG A 379 -10.84 -19.56 -15.35
C ARG A 379 -9.89 -19.80 -14.18
N PHE A 380 -10.31 -20.66 -13.26
CA PHE A 380 -9.43 -21.33 -12.32
C PHE A 380 -8.67 -22.44 -13.05
N GLY A 381 -7.34 -22.44 -12.99
CA GLY A 381 -6.53 -23.49 -13.60
C GLY A 381 -5.07 -23.52 -13.14
N ARG A 382 -4.64 -24.67 -12.62
CA ARG A 382 -3.24 -25.10 -12.46
C ARG A 382 -2.51 -25.12 -13.81
N LEU A 383 -1.18 -24.95 -13.80
CA LEU A 383 -0.28 -25.88 -14.51
C LEU A 383 1.15 -25.88 -13.96
N ILE A 384 1.62 -27.07 -13.55
CA ILE A 384 3.02 -27.49 -13.62
C ILE A 384 3.11 -28.40 -14.84
N LEU A 385 4.03 -28.15 -15.76
CA LEU A 385 4.84 -29.23 -16.34
C LEU A 385 6.16 -28.69 -16.90
N LEU A 386 7.24 -29.07 -16.23
CA LEU A 386 8.56 -29.23 -16.84
C LEU A 386 8.46 -30.33 -17.89
N ALA A 387 8.81 -30.04 -19.14
CA ALA A 387 9.19 -31.07 -20.09
C ALA A 387 10.72 -31.19 -20.11
N LEU A 388 11.25 -32.01 -19.20
CA LEU A 388 12.42 -32.82 -19.52
C LEU A 388 11.88 -34.15 -20.06
N GLY A 389 12.37 -34.56 -21.23
CA GLY A 389 11.78 -35.65 -22.01
C GLY A 389 11.81 -37.01 -21.33
N THR A 390 10.84 -37.86 -21.66
CA THR A 390 11.04 -39.24 -22.16
C THR A 390 9.69 -39.91 -22.47
N ARG A 391 9.59 -40.43 -23.71
CA ARG A 391 8.77 -41.53 -24.27
C ARG A 391 7.34 -41.83 -23.71
N GLN A 392 6.35 -41.46 -24.52
CA GLN A 392 5.23 -42.26 -25.08
C GLN A 392 4.93 -43.67 -24.48
N THR A 393 3.71 -43.87 -23.97
CA THR A 393 2.74 -44.95 -24.34
C THR A 393 1.36 -44.77 -23.65
N ASP A 394 0.32 -44.66 -24.47
CA ASP A 394 -1.09 -45.15 -24.42
C ASP A 394 -2.00 -45.09 -23.15
N PHE A 395 -3.19 -44.47 -23.30
CA PHE A 395 -4.58 -45.02 -23.16
C PHE A 395 -5.67 -43.88 -23.10
N PRO A 396 -6.98 -44.12 -23.33
CA PRO A 396 -7.83 -43.30 -24.21
C PRO A 396 -9.07 -42.63 -23.54
N ASN A 397 -9.66 -41.69 -24.28
CA ASN A 397 -11.06 -41.23 -24.34
C ASN A 397 -11.86 -40.83 -23.06
N CYS A 398 -12.05 -39.50 -22.97
CA CYS A 398 -13.20 -38.70 -22.54
C CYS A 398 -14.53 -39.38 -22.15
N THR A 399 -15.20 -38.87 -21.09
CA THR A 399 -16.44 -38.05 -21.13
C THR A 399 -16.76 -37.54 -19.70
N LEU A 400 -16.93 -36.24 -19.50
CA LEU A 400 -17.26 -35.62 -18.19
C LEU A 400 -18.49 -34.72 -18.38
N GLY A 401 -19.61 -35.09 -17.76
CA GLY A 401 -20.85 -34.30 -17.71
C GLY A 401 -20.94 -33.53 -16.38
N ILE A 402 -21.30 -32.25 -16.46
CA ILE A 402 -21.59 -31.36 -15.33
C ILE A 402 -23.07 -30.99 -15.40
N CYS A 403 -23.79 -31.15 -14.29
CA CYS A 403 -25.10 -30.51 -14.05
C CYS A 403 -24.90 -29.29 -13.14
N PHE A 404 -25.43 -28.13 -13.56
CA PHE A 404 -25.69 -26.97 -12.69
C PHE A 404 -27.18 -26.94 -12.34
N SER A 405 -27.50 -26.55 -11.11
CA SER A 405 -28.85 -26.14 -10.69
C SER A 405 -28.81 -24.67 -10.27
N THR A 406 -29.84 -23.96 -10.70
CA THR A 406 -29.98 -22.51 -10.86
C THR A 406 -30.75 -21.85 -9.70
N VAL A 407 -30.53 -20.55 -9.56
CA VAL A 407 -31.28 -19.53 -8.81
C VAL A 407 -32.81 -19.64 -9.00
N PRO A 408 -33.67 -19.30 -8.01
CA PRO A 408 -35.07 -19.01 -8.28
C PRO A 408 -35.28 -17.51 -8.61
N ARG A 409 -35.86 -17.24 -9.78
CA ARG A 409 -36.59 -16.00 -10.09
C ARG A 409 -38.08 -16.32 -10.02
N ASP A 410 -38.83 -15.54 -9.25
CA ASP A 410 -40.26 -15.32 -9.50
C ASP A 410 -40.46 -13.84 -9.83
N VAL A 411 -40.84 -13.57 -11.07
CA VAL A 411 -41.50 -12.34 -11.51
C VAL A 411 -42.64 -12.78 -12.44
N THR A 412 -43.86 -12.69 -11.96
CA THR A 412 -45.07 -12.65 -12.78
C THR A 412 -45.49 -11.20 -12.94
N ALA A 413 -45.52 -10.74 -14.19
CA ALA A 413 -46.10 -9.47 -14.58
C ALA A 413 -47.62 -9.60 -14.74
N PHE A 414 -48.38 -8.63 -14.22
CA PHE A 414 -49.70 -8.26 -14.74
C PHE A 414 -49.86 -6.74 -14.59
N CYS A 415 -49.84 -6.02 -15.71
CA CYS A 415 -50.43 -4.69 -15.86
C CYS A 415 -51.37 -4.81 -17.06
N SER A 416 -52.66 -4.58 -16.85
CA SER A 416 -53.65 -4.49 -17.91
C SER A 416 -54.20 -3.08 -18.04
N SER A 417 -54.28 -2.67 -19.31
CA SER A 417 -55.27 -1.81 -19.96
C SER A 417 -55.29 -0.30 -19.70
N SER A 418 -55.08 0.41 -20.82
CA SER A 418 -55.69 1.69 -21.18
C SER A 418 -57.19 1.57 -21.50
N ALA A 419 -57.94 2.65 -21.21
CA ALA A 419 -59.29 3.05 -21.70
C ALA A 419 -60.45 2.07 -21.43
N THR A 420 -61.61 2.45 -20.88
CA THR A 420 -62.32 3.74 -20.80
C THR A 420 -62.71 4.13 -19.38
#